data_AF-A0A3B8ZI82-F1
#
_entry.id   AF-A0A3B8ZI82-F1
#
_cell.length_a   1.000
_cell.length_b   1.000
_cell.length_c   1.000
_cell.angle_alpha   90.00
_cell.angle_beta   90.00
_cell.angle_gamma   90.00
#
_symmetry.space_group_name_H-M   'P 1'
#
loop_
_entity.id
_entity.type
_entity.pdbx_description
1 polymer ?
#
loop_
_entity_poly.entity_id
_entity_poly.type
_entity_poly.pdbx_seq_one_letter_code
_entity_poly.pdbx_strand_id
1 'polypeptide(L)'
;TQAKVSLGFSLGEVGAIISSGLMTLKDALSVPIIMSDDCIALADGVKLAVLFSRDAKLATDVVEQLCQEISAENNGTISISTYLAPNSLLLMGQGDTIDQFKGI
;
A
#
# COMPACT_ATOMS: atom_id res chain seq x y z
N THR A 1 25.61 -16.85 8.19
CA THR A 1 25.92 -15.95 7.05
C THR A 1 25.47 -14.55 7.43
N GLN A 2 26.33 -13.53 7.42
CA GLN A 2 25.90 -12.13 7.62
C GLN A 2 25.31 -11.60 6.31
N ALA A 3 24.04 -11.21 6.32
CA ALA A 3 23.41 -10.55 5.17
C ALA A 3 24.05 -9.16 4.99
N LYS A 4 24.36 -8.78 3.75
CA LYS A 4 24.92 -7.46 3.43
C LYS A 4 23.86 -6.37 3.25
N VAL A 5 22.61 -6.79 3.01
CA VAL A 5 21.44 -5.93 2.82
C VAL A 5 20.24 -6.63 3.44
N SER A 6 19.39 -5.88 4.14
CA SER A 6 18.10 -6.33 4.67
C SER A 6 17.02 -5.40 4.13
N LEU A 7 15.92 -5.96 3.65
CA LEU A 7 14.81 -5.22 3.03
C LEU A 7 13.50 -5.76 3.60
N GLY A 8 12.53 -4.87 3.76
CA GLY A 8 11.17 -5.23 4.14
C GLY A 8 10.20 -4.21 3.57
N PHE A 9 9.01 -4.66 3.21
CA PHE A 9 7.95 -3.81 2.66
C PHE A 9 6.97 -3.42 3.77
N SER A 10 6.69 -2.12 3.91
CA SER A 10 5.78 -1.58 4.92
C SER A 10 6.13 -2.10 6.32
N LEU A 11 5.22 -2.76 7.04
CA LEU A 11 5.50 -3.36 8.35
C LEU A 11 6.68 -4.37 8.33
N GLY A 12 6.99 -4.96 7.16
CA GLY A 12 8.16 -5.79 6.97
C GLY A 12 9.49 -5.06 7.18
N GLU A 13 9.55 -3.74 6.96
CA GLU A 13 10.75 -2.93 7.22
C GLU A 13 11.10 -2.92 8.71
N VAL A 14 10.08 -2.89 9.58
CA VAL A 14 10.25 -3.04 11.04
C VAL A 14 10.94 -4.38 11.35
N GLY A 15 10.53 -5.46 10.68
CA GLY A 15 11.19 -6.77 10.80
C GLY A 15 12.63 -6.77 10.26
N ALA A 16 12.89 -6.08 9.14
CA ALA A 16 14.22 -5.92 8.58
C ALA A 16 15.17 -5.19 9.56
N ILE A 17 14.69 -4.15 10.23
CA ILE A 17 15.43 -3.41 11.26
C ILE A 17 15.71 -4.29 12.48
N ILE A 18 14.71 -5.03 12.98
CA ILE A 18 14.90 -5.95 14.12
C ILE A 18 15.95 -7.02 13.78
N SER A 19 15.84 -7.65 12.62
CA SER A 19 16.77 -8.71 12.19
C SER A 19 18.20 -8.22 11.95
N SER A 20 18.37 -6.93 11.65
CA SER A 20 19.69 -6.29 11.53
C SER A 20 20.36 -6.03 12.88
N GLY A 21 19.63 -6.12 13.99
CA GLY A 21 20.12 -5.82 15.34
C GLY A 21 20.16 -4.32 15.68
N LEU A 22 19.66 -3.44 14.80
CA LEU A 22 19.63 -2.00 15.02
C LEU A 22 18.61 -1.57 16.09
N MET A 23 17.51 -2.31 16.25
CA MET A 23 16.49 -2.06 17.27
C MET A 23 16.04 -3.36 17.92
N THR A 24 15.65 -3.29 19.19
CA THR A 24 14.95 -4.41 19.83
C THR A 24 13.53 -4.53 19.29
N LEU A 25 12.92 -5.71 19.42
CA LEU A 25 11.51 -5.92 19.07
C LEU A 25 10.58 -4.92 19.76
N LYS A 26 10.83 -4.65 21.05
CA LYS A 26 10.02 -3.74 21.86
C LYS A 26 10.09 -2.31 21.31
N ASP A 27 11.29 -1.83 21.01
CA ASP A 27 11.48 -0.46 20.54
C ASP A 27 10.91 -0.30 19.13
N ALA A 28 11.14 -1.28 18.26
CA ALA A 28 10.69 -1.27 16.87
C ALA A 28 9.15 -1.31 16.74
N LEU A 29 8.44 -2.00 17.63
CA LEU A 29 6.98 -2.08 17.62
C LEU A 29 6.29 -0.96 18.41
N SER A 30 7.02 -0.17 19.20
CA SER A 30 6.42 0.88 20.05
C SER A 30 5.62 1.89 19.22
N VAL A 31 6.18 2.38 18.12
CA VAL A 31 5.54 3.39 17.25
C VAL A 31 4.30 2.83 16.53
N PRO A 32 4.36 1.68 15.82
CA PRO A 32 3.17 1.09 15.20
C PRO A 32 2.01 0.85 16.18
N ILE A 33 2.31 0.45 17.42
CA ILE A 33 1.29 0.24 18.46
C ILE A 33 0.68 1.57 18.90
N ILE A 34 1.50 2.61 19.14
CA ILE A 34 1.00 3.94 19.54
C ILE A 34 0.11 4.54 18.44
N MET A 35 0.45 4.31 17.17
CA MET A 35 -0.28 4.84 16.03
C MET A 35 -1.49 3.98 15.61
N SER A 36 -1.76 2.85 16.26
CA SER A 36 -2.76 1.89 15.78
C SER A 36 -4.16 2.50 15.70
N ASP A 37 -4.52 3.33 16.67
CA ASP A 37 -5.84 3.96 16.74
C ASP A 37 -6.01 4.99 15.62
N ASP A 38 -4.97 5.77 15.31
CA ASP A 38 -4.95 6.68 14.17
C ASP A 38 -5.04 5.91 12.85
N CYS A 39 -4.34 4.79 12.72
CA CYS A 39 -4.42 3.92 11.55
C CYS A 39 -5.84 3.37 11.34
N ILE A 40 -6.54 2.99 12.41
CA ILE A 40 -7.94 2.53 12.35
C ILE A 40 -8.84 3.68 11.90
N ALA A 41 -8.68 4.87 12.48
CA ALA A 41 -9.48 6.04 12.13
C ALA A 41 -9.29 6.46 10.67
N LEU A 42 -8.05 6.42 10.16
CA LEU A 42 -7.73 6.73 8.76
C LEU A 42 -8.16 5.65 7.77
N ALA A 43 -8.34 4.41 8.22
CA ALA A 43 -8.78 3.29 7.39
C ALA A 43 -10.31 3.23 7.24
N ASP A 44 -11.07 4.03 7.99
CA ASP A 44 -12.53 4.04 7.90
C ASP A 44 -12.99 4.39 6.48
N GLY A 45 -13.88 3.56 5.94
CA GLY A 45 -14.38 3.70 4.57
C GLY A 45 -13.33 3.46 3.46
N VAL A 46 -12.12 2.98 3.77
CA VAL A 46 -11.08 2.67 2.77
C VAL A 46 -11.08 1.18 2.41
N LYS A 47 -11.14 0.89 1.11
CA LYS A 47 -11.00 -0.45 0.54
C LYS A 47 -9.61 -0.61 -0.08
N LEU A 48 -9.02 -1.79 0.08
CA LEU A 48 -7.79 -2.20 -0.60
C LEU A 48 -8.14 -3.17 -1.73
N ALA A 49 -7.52 -2.99 -2.89
CA ALA A 49 -7.65 -3.89 -4.03
C ALA A 49 -6.28 -4.29 -4.58
N VAL A 50 -6.21 -5.50 -5.13
CA VAL A 50 -5.04 -5.99 -5.86
C VAL A 50 -5.34 -5.91 -7.35
N LEU A 51 -4.64 -5.03 -8.05
CA LEU A 51 -4.67 -4.98 -9.51
C LEU A 51 -3.54 -5.85 -10.05
N PHE A 52 -3.85 -6.84 -10.87
CA PHE A 52 -2.82 -7.69 -11.46
C PHE A 52 -3.14 -8.05 -12.91
N SER A 53 -2.09 -8.21 -13.71
CA SER A 53 -2.14 -8.78 -15.05
C SER A 53 -1.38 -10.10 -15.08
N ARG A 54 -1.92 -11.11 -15.77
CA ARG A 54 -1.28 -12.44 -15.87
C ARG A 54 -0.18 -12.47 -16.93
N ASP A 55 -0.35 -11.70 -17.99
CA ASP A 55 0.42 -11.89 -19.23
C ASP A 55 1.25 -10.66 -19.62
N ALA A 56 1.03 -9.51 -18.97
CA ALA A 56 1.67 -8.25 -19.34
C ALA A 56 2.05 -7.39 -18.15
N LYS A 57 3.06 -6.54 -18.34
CA LYS A 57 3.36 -5.43 -17.45
C LYS A 57 2.14 -4.49 -17.41
N LEU A 58 1.80 -3.96 -16.24
CA LEU A 58 0.78 -2.92 -16.12
C LEU A 58 1.34 -1.59 -16.64
N ALA A 59 0.53 -0.88 -17.43
CA ALA A 59 0.79 0.52 -17.80
C ALA A 59 0.44 1.40 -16.60
N THR A 60 1.43 1.63 -15.73
CA THR A 60 1.23 2.28 -14.43
C THR A 60 0.78 3.73 -14.56
N ASP A 61 1.26 4.42 -15.60
CA ASP A 61 0.84 5.75 -16.01
C ASP A 61 -0.66 5.83 -16.32
N VAL A 62 -1.19 4.82 -17.02
CA VAL A 62 -2.64 4.72 -17.30
C VAL A 62 -3.41 4.48 -16.01
N VAL A 63 -2.93 3.60 -15.13
CA VAL A 63 -3.57 3.35 -13.83
C VAL A 63 -3.58 4.62 -12.96
N GLU A 64 -2.48 5.37 -12.91
CA GLU A 64 -2.39 6.65 -12.19
C GLU A 64 -3.37 7.67 -12.75
N GLN A 65 -3.46 7.79 -14.08
CA GLN A 65 -4.41 8.69 -14.73
C GLN A 65 -5.85 8.33 -14.37
N LEU A 66 -6.23 7.06 -14.46
CA LEU A 66 -7.58 6.61 -14.08
C LEU A 66 -7.89 6.89 -12.60
N CYS A 67 -6.92 6.68 -11.71
CA CYS A 67 -7.08 7.02 -10.29
C CYS A 67 -7.30 8.52 -10.08
N GLN A 68 -6.60 9.38 -10.83
CA GLN A 68 -6.76 10.83 -10.78
C GLN A 68 -8.13 11.26 -11.31
N GLU A 69 -8.59 10.69 -12.43
CA GLU A 69 -9.89 10.97 -13.02
C GLU A 69 -11.03 10.63 -12.05
N ILE A 70 -11.00 9.43 -11.44
CA ILE A 70 -11.98 9.01 -10.44
C ILE A 70 -11.94 9.91 -9.20
N SER A 71 -10.76 10.24 -8.70
CA SER A 71 -10.64 11.11 -7.52
C SER A 71 -11.13 12.54 -7.78
N ALA A 72 -11.07 13.01 -9.03
CA ALA A 72 -11.55 14.33 -9.43
C ALA A 72 -13.09 14.45 -9.44
N GLU A 73 -13.83 13.33 -9.39
CA GLU A 73 -15.30 13.32 -9.31
C GLU A 73 -15.83 13.78 -7.94
N ASN A 74 -14.95 14.03 -6.95
CA ASN A 74 -15.27 14.48 -5.59
C ASN A 74 -16.15 13.50 -4.77
N ASN A 75 -16.08 12.20 -5.08
CA ASN A 75 -16.81 11.14 -4.35
C ASN A 75 -15.87 10.17 -3.59
N GLY A 76 -14.75 10.71 -3.09
CA GLY A 76 -13.68 9.95 -2.44
C GLY A 76 -12.39 9.97 -3.26
N THR A 77 -11.31 9.46 -2.68
CA THR A 77 -9.99 9.37 -3.34
C THR A 77 -9.62 7.91 -3.59
N ILE A 78 -8.97 7.63 -4.72
CA ILE A 78 -8.30 6.36 -5.02
C ILE A 78 -6.88 6.63 -5.52
N SER A 79 -5.93 5.77 -5.15
CA SER A 79 -4.57 5.84 -5.67
C SER A 79 -3.88 4.48 -5.64
N ILE A 80 -2.76 4.38 -6.36
CA ILE A 80 -1.80 3.28 -6.21
C ILE A 80 -1.13 3.44 -4.86
N SER A 81 -1.40 2.49 -3.95
CA SER A 81 -0.75 2.41 -2.65
C SER A 81 0.64 1.81 -2.75
N THR A 82 0.84 0.82 -3.63
CA THR A 82 2.11 0.10 -3.73
C THR A 82 2.33 -0.54 -5.09
N TYR A 83 3.59 -0.53 -5.53
CA TYR A 83 4.11 -1.29 -6.65
C TYR A 83 4.70 -2.61 -6.16
N LEU A 84 3.98 -3.73 -6.36
CA LEU A 84 4.43 -5.05 -5.87
C LEU A 84 5.36 -5.73 -6.89
N ALA A 85 4.99 -5.67 -8.16
CA ALA A 85 5.76 -6.20 -9.28
C ALA A 85 5.40 -5.44 -10.56
N PRO A 86 6.13 -5.62 -11.68
CA PRO A 86 5.80 -4.97 -12.95
C PRO A 86 4.36 -5.21 -13.43
N ASN A 87 3.74 -6.32 -13.03
CA ASN A 87 2.39 -6.73 -13.39
C ASN A 87 1.38 -6.71 -12.22
N SER A 88 1.75 -6.19 -11.04
CA SER A 88 0.84 -6.14 -9.89
C SER A 88 1.02 -4.91 -9.01
N LEU A 89 -0.11 -4.31 -8.62
CA LEU A 89 -0.21 -3.11 -7.80
C LEU A 89 -1.21 -3.33 -6.66
N LEU A 90 -1.02 -2.62 -5.55
CA LEU A 90 -2.06 -2.39 -4.57
C LEU A 90 -2.71 -1.04 -4.84
N LEU A 91 -4.03 -1.03 -4.92
CA LEU A 91 -4.84 0.18 -4.95
C LEU A 91 -5.51 0.35 -3.58
N MET A 92 -5.62 1.59 -3.11
CA MET A 92 -6.45 1.94 -1.97
C MET A 92 -7.39 3.05 -2.38
N GLY A 93 -8.67 2.91 -2.03
CA GLY A 93 -9.68 3.90 -2.38
C GLY A 93 -10.78 4.01 -1.34
N GLN A 94 -11.31 5.23 -1.17
CA GLN A 94 -12.40 5.55 -0.27
C GLN A 94 -13.76 5.28 -0.91
N GLY A 95 -14.74 4.89 -0.09
CA GLY A 95 -16.12 4.70 -0.53
C GLY A 95 -16.24 3.70 -1.68
N ASP A 96 -16.78 4.15 -2.80
CA ASP A 96 -17.06 3.30 -3.97
C ASP A 96 -16.04 3.49 -5.11
N THR A 97 -14.98 4.27 -4.90
CA THR A 97 -13.96 4.55 -5.92
C THR A 97 -13.28 3.30 -6.49
N ILE A 98 -13.07 2.27 -5.66
CA ILE A 98 -12.55 0.97 -6.11
C ILE A 98 -13.55 0.23 -7.02
N ASP A 99 -14.84 0.38 -6.76
CA ASP A 99 -15.88 -0.28 -7.56
C ASP A 99 -16.10 0.48 -8.88
N GLN A 100 -15.96 1.81 -8.88
CA GLN A 100 -15.87 2.63 -10.09
C GLN A 100 -14.67 2.22 -10.95
N PHE A 101 -13.47 2.06 -10.35
CA PHE A 101 -12.27 1.64 -11.08
C PHE A 101 -12.44 0.27 -11.76
N LYS A 102 -13.13 -0.68 -11.10
CA LYS A 102 -13.41 -2.01 -11.69
C LYS A 102 -14.38 -1.98 -12.87
N GLY A 103 -15.21 -0.94 -12.97
CA GLY A 103 -16.20 -0.78 -14.03
C GLY A 103 -15.64 -0.23 -15.34
N ILE A 104 -14.37 0.17 -15.35
CA ILE A 104 -13.60 0.67 -16.51
C ILE A 104 -12.96 -0.51 -17.24
#